data_AF-A0A813FA38-F1
#
_entry.id   AF-A0A813FA38-F1
#
_cell.length_a   1.000
_cell.length_b   1.000
_cell.length_c   1.000
_cell.angle_alpha   90.00
_cell.angle_beta   90.00
_cell.angle_gamma   90.00
#
_symmetry.space_group_name_H-M   'P 1'
#
loop_
_entity.id
_entity.type
_entity.pdbx_description
1 polymer ?
#
loop_
_entity_poly.entity_id
_entity_poly.type
_entity_poly.pdbx_seq_one_letter_code
_entity_poly.pdbx_strand_id
1 'polypeptide(L)'
;MDDLCTGRTSRLTAWKCCATSGMSVTALPFKAQVCWQFAPKIGGDAVWAYNPDLSLRVPPATGWRVPYNGLVDPTFRLSFNTANMDASALGLGKRPAAETLFGQPPLKQGNFGQALAEQPGRQAQRPQVDDEIAQLVLAHLDDLVPKAEASCANLQKRVTLLEGGRFLGDDDLIRSVQAIDDLGKQEQAAQKACADLVPGREQSMSEAQREKLDALLHRVASHASDLKRIFQRFGPLQQRAQEARDRSTRKEVGR
;
A
#
# COMPACT_ATOMS: atom_id res chain seq x y z
N MET A 1 23.74 11.41 33.34
CA MET A 1 24.30 10.94 32.05
C MET A 1 23.11 10.93 31.10
N ASP A 2 22.54 12.12 30.97
CA ASP A 2 21.19 12.44 30.52
C ASP A 2 21.35 13.77 29.77
N ASP A 3 20.51 14.02 28.76
CA ASP A 3 20.58 15.13 27.80
C ASP A 3 21.38 14.88 26.52
N LEU A 4 20.83 14.03 25.66
CA LEU A 4 20.99 14.14 24.21
C LEU A 4 19.68 13.80 23.51
N CYS A 5 18.63 14.65 23.61
CA CYS A 5 17.50 14.60 22.66
C CYS A 5 16.47 15.75 22.82
N THR A 6 16.86 17.00 22.59
CA THR A 6 15.91 18.09 22.27
C THR A 6 16.19 18.64 20.87
N GLY A 7 16.18 17.77 19.87
CA GLY A 7 16.17 18.15 18.46
C GLY A 7 14.73 18.22 17.97
N ARG A 8 14.24 19.43 17.69
CA ARG A 8 12.90 19.69 17.14
C ARG A 8 12.80 19.10 15.73
N THR A 9 12.29 17.88 15.60
CA THR A 9 12.00 17.22 14.31
C THR A 9 10.57 17.50 13.88
N SER A 10 10.42 17.93 12.62
CA SER A 10 9.14 18.14 11.96
C SER A 10 8.33 16.84 11.95
N ARG A 11 7.11 16.90 12.50
CA ARG A 11 6.17 15.78 12.58
C ARG A 11 5.79 15.29 11.19
N LEU A 12 6.21 14.08 10.84
CA LEU A 12 5.60 13.29 9.77
C LEU A 12 4.57 12.33 10.40
N THR A 13 3.32 12.62 10.05
CA THR A 13 2.07 11.84 10.09
C THR A 13 1.85 10.80 11.20
N ALA A 14 0.88 11.11 12.07
CA ALA A 14 0.36 10.25 13.13
C ALA A 14 -0.50 9.11 12.57
N TRP A 15 -0.25 7.89 13.07
CA TRP A 15 -1.11 6.72 12.85
C TRP A 15 -2.14 6.65 13.97
N LYS A 16 -3.44 6.65 13.62
CA LYS A 16 -4.54 6.51 14.60
C LYS A 16 -5.05 5.07 14.59
N CYS A 17 -4.93 4.38 15.71
CA CYS A 17 -5.43 3.01 15.91
C CYS A 17 -6.57 3.00 16.96
N CYS A 18 -7.67 2.31 16.66
CA CYS A 18 -8.80 1.96 17.53
C CYS A 18 -9.27 0.56 17.10
N ALA A 19 -9.60 -0.44 17.92
CA ALA A 19 -9.55 -0.71 19.36
C ALA A 19 -9.57 -2.26 19.47
N THR A 20 -8.80 -2.94 20.33
CA THR A 20 -9.18 -3.22 21.73
C THR A 20 -8.01 -3.24 22.73
N SER A 21 -6.79 -2.97 22.30
CA SER A 21 -5.64 -2.64 23.17
C SER A 21 -4.66 -1.80 22.35
N GLY A 22 -4.87 -0.49 22.37
CA GLY A 22 -4.36 0.47 21.38
C GLY A 22 -2.87 0.79 21.47
N MET A 23 -1.99 -0.18 21.17
CA MET A 23 -0.58 0.11 20.96
C MET A 23 -0.37 0.87 19.64
N SER A 24 0.35 1.99 19.71
CA SER A 24 0.79 2.74 18.53
C SER A 24 2.25 2.41 18.21
N VAL A 25 2.54 2.11 16.94
CA VAL A 25 3.90 1.88 16.43
C VAL A 25 4.32 3.09 15.62
N THR A 26 5.44 3.72 15.97
CA THR A 26 6.01 4.84 15.22
C THR A 26 7.39 4.46 14.69
N ALA A 27 7.57 4.57 13.37
CA ALA A 27 8.87 4.44 12.73
C ALA A 27 9.58 5.80 12.78
N LEU A 28 10.75 5.87 13.41
CA LEU A 28 11.59 7.06 13.38
C LEU A 28 12.72 6.86 12.36
N PRO A 29 12.75 7.60 11.24
CA PRO A 29 13.83 7.47 10.27
C PRO A 29 15.11 8.13 10.83
N PHE A 30 15.99 7.33 11.44
CA PHE A 30 17.36 7.73 11.75
C PHE A 30 18.33 7.11 10.73
N LYS A 31 19.29 7.90 10.24
CA LYS A 31 20.13 7.62 9.06
C LYS A 31 21.05 6.37 9.11
N ALA A 32 20.95 5.49 10.11
CA ALA A 32 21.76 4.26 10.12
C ALA A 32 21.17 3.10 10.96
N GLN A 33 20.02 3.26 11.61
CA GLN A 33 19.39 2.21 12.42
C GLN A 33 17.86 2.37 12.36
N VAL A 34 17.16 1.30 11.99
CA VAL A 34 15.69 1.27 12.04
C VAL A 34 15.28 0.81 13.44
N CYS A 35 15.22 1.75 14.39
CA CYS A 35 14.60 1.49 15.69
C CYS A 35 13.10 1.72 15.59
N TRP A 36 12.33 0.83 16.22
CA TRP A 36 10.89 0.90 16.29
C TRP A 36 10.48 1.28 17.70
N GLN A 37 9.57 2.25 17.81
CA GLN A 37 9.05 2.69 19.09
C GLN A 37 7.60 2.21 19.26
N PHE A 38 7.35 1.51 20.37
CA PHE A 38 6.04 1.01 20.76
C PHE A 38 5.58 1.75 22.01
N ALA A 39 4.37 2.29 21.98
CA ALA A 39 3.75 2.91 23.14
C ALA A 39 2.31 2.41 23.32
N PRO A 40 1.85 2.17 24.57
CA PRO A 40 0.46 1.76 24.84
C PRO A 40 -0.59 2.80 24.44
N LYS A 41 -0.16 4.06 24.29
CA LYS A 41 -0.96 5.20 23.84
C LYS A 41 -0.03 6.31 23.34
N ILE A 42 -0.57 7.20 22.51
CA ILE A 42 0.15 8.40 22.07
C ILE A 42 0.55 9.23 23.30
N GLY A 43 1.85 9.48 23.48
CA GLY A 43 2.40 10.21 24.63
C GLY A 43 2.58 9.41 25.91
N GLY A 44 2.41 8.08 25.89
CA GLY A 44 2.76 7.18 27.00
C GLY A 44 4.23 6.74 26.98
N ASP A 45 4.65 6.02 28.02
CA ASP A 45 5.98 5.42 28.10
C ASP A 45 6.21 4.50 26.90
N ALA A 46 7.33 4.74 26.24
CA ALA A 46 7.64 4.10 24.98
C ALA A 46 8.80 3.13 25.14
N VAL A 47 8.62 1.90 24.67
CA VAL A 47 9.70 0.93 24.56
C VAL A 47 10.25 0.95 23.14
N TRP A 48 11.56 0.76 23.03
CA TRP A 48 12.31 0.78 21.80
C TRP A 48 12.77 -0.64 21.53
N ALA A 49 12.58 -1.08 20.29
CA ALA A 49 13.08 -2.36 19.84
C ALA A 49 13.92 -2.18 18.57
N TYR A 50 14.95 -3.01 18.49
CA TYR A 50 15.91 -2.99 17.39
C TYR A 50 15.57 -4.11 16.41
N ASN A 51 15.42 -3.75 15.13
CA ASN A 51 15.36 -4.73 14.06
C ASN A 51 16.77 -4.89 13.44
N PRO A 52 17.41 -6.08 13.55
CA PRO A 52 18.70 -6.32 12.91
C PRO A 52 18.59 -6.35 11.38
N ASP A 53 17.40 -6.59 10.84
CA ASP A 53 17.17 -6.61 9.40
C ASP A 53 16.82 -5.21 8.87
N LEU A 54 17.85 -4.52 8.38
CA LEU A 54 17.73 -3.18 7.79
C LEU A 54 17.03 -3.17 6.42
N SER A 55 16.74 -4.35 5.84
CA SER A 55 16.06 -4.45 4.54
C SER A 55 14.54 -4.30 4.64
N LEU A 56 13.98 -4.48 5.84
CA LEU A 56 12.54 -4.44 6.07
C LEU A 56 12.07 -3.00 6.35
N ARG A 57 11.15 -2.50 5.53
CA ARG A 57 10.47 -1.20 5.76
C ARG A 57 9.33 -1.28 6.77
N VAL A 58 8.88 -2.48 7.09
CA VAL A 58 7.83 -2.75 8.07
C VAL A 58 8.40 -3.50 9.25
N PRO A 59 7.83 -3.29 10.46
CA PRO A 59 8.29 -4.00 11.62
C PRO A 59 7.97 -5.50 11.46
N PRO A 60 8.89 -6.43 11.79
CA PRO A 60 8.59 -7.87 11.74
C PRO A 60 7.40 -8.23 12.63
N ALA A 61 6.61 -9.21 12.22
CA ALA A 61 5.44 -9.64 13.01
C ALA A 61 5.84 -10.30 14.35
N THR A 62 7.02 -10.92 14.42
CA THR A 62 7.51 -11.71 15.57
C THR A 62 9.02 -11.54 15.74
N GLY A 63 9.57 -12.06 16.84
CA GLY A 63 11.03 -12.11 17.03
C GLY A 63 11.63 -10.88 17.70
N TRP A 64 10.80 -10.07 18.37
CA TRP A 64 11.22 -8.85 19.04
C TRP A 64 11.96 -9.14 20.34
N ARG A 65 13.01 -8.35 20.60
CA ARG A 65 13.69 -8.29 21.89
C ARG A 65 13.17 -7.07 22.64
N VAL A 66 12.53 -7.30 23.78
CA VAL A 66 11.97 -6.24 24.63
C VAL A 66 12.46 -6.48 26.06
N PRO A 67 13.34 -5.62 26.61
CA PRO A 67 14.06 -4.47 26.01
C PRO A 67 15.06 -4.88 24.91
N TYR A 68 15.71 -3.94 24.21
CA TYR A 68 16.53 -4.23 23.00
C TYR A 68 17.61 -5.31 23.20
N ASN A 69 18.12 -5.46 24.42
CA ASN A 69 19.13 -6.42 24.84
C ASN A 69 18.56 -7.64 25.59
N GLY A 70 17.23 -7.73 25.70
CA GLY A 70 16.52 -8.84 26.33
C GLY A 70 16.46 -10.10 25.46
N LEU A 71 15.87 -11.15 26.02
CA LEU A 71 15.50 -12.34 25.27
C LEU A 71 14.41 -12.01 24.25
N VAL A 72 14.32 -12.84 23.21
CA VAL A 72 13.19 -12.75 22.27
C VAL A 72 11.92 -13.12 23.01
N ASP A 73 10.92 -12.23 23.00
CA ASP A 73 9.60 -12.49 23.58
C ASP A 73 8.71 -13.21 22.55
N PRO A 74 8.39 -14.51 22.73
CA PRO A 74 7.57 -15.26 21.79
C PRO A 74 6.08 -14.85 21.84
N THR A 75 5.66 -14.16 22.90
CA THR A 75 4.28 -13.71 23.10
C THR A 75 4.00 -12.38 22.39
N PHE A 76 5.04 -11.60 22.14
CA PHE A 76 4.92 -10.31 21.46
C PHE A 76 4.76 -10.49 19.96
N ARG A 77 3.54 -10.24 19.47
CA ARG A 77 3.19 -10.31 18.04
C ARG A 77 2.57 -9.01 17.55
N LEU A 78 3.04 -8.52 16.41
CA LEU A 78 2.41 -7.41 15.71
C LEU A 78 1.40 -7.95 14.70
N SER A 79 0.17 -7.46 14.77
CA SER A 79 -0.87 -7.73 13.79
C SER A 79 -1.11 -6.48 12.97
N PHE A 80 -0.90 -6.57 11.66
CA PHE A 80 -1.14 -5.46 10.74
C PHE A 80 -2.55 -5.60 10.18
N ASN A 81 -3.35 -4.54 10.30
CA ASN A 81 -4.62 -4.49 9.59
C ASN A 81 -4.34 -4.18 8.11
N THR A 82 -4.23 -5.23 7.30
CA THR A 82 -3.94 -5.14 5.86
C THR A 82 -5.03 -4.42 5.07
N ALA A 83 -6.24 -4.30 5.61
CA ALA A 83 -7.35 -3.59 4.96
C ALA A 83 -7.10 -2.08 4.80
N ASN A 84 -6.13 -1.50 5.53
CA ASN A 84 -5.80 -0.07 5.48
C ASN A 84 -4.32 0.21 5.14
N MET A 85 -3.52 -0.81 4.81
CA MET A 85 -2.14 -0.57 4.42
C MET A 85 -2.04 -0.28 2.92
N ASP A 86 -1.75 0.98 2.58
CA ASP A 86 -1.28 1.34 1.24
C ASP A 86 -0.08 0.46 0.87
N ALA A 87 -0.12 -0.17 -0.32
CA ALA A 87 0.94 -1.06 -0.82
C ALA A 87 2.34 -0.40 -0.84
N SER A 88 2.38 0.94 -0.82
CA SER A 88 3.61 1.74 -0.70
C SER A 88 4.33 1.60 0.65
N ALA A 89 3.61 1.33 1.75
CA ALA A 89 4.18 1.20 3.10
C ALA A 89 4.97 -0.11 3.31
N LEU A 90 4.65 -1.16 2.54
CA LEU A 90 5.38 -2.45 2.57
C LEU A 90 6.78 -2.37 1.95
N GLY A 91 7.18 -1.22 1.39
CA GLY A 91 8.53 -1.05 0.85
C GLY A 91 8.87 -1.89 -0.37
N LEU A 92 7.85 -2.43 -1.05
CA LEU A 92 7.96 -3.25 -2.25
C LEU A 92 8.11 -2.41 -3.54
N GLY A 93 8.06 -1.08 -3.43
CA GLY A 93 8.35 -0.17 -4.54
C GLY A 93 9.83 -0.17 -4.91
N LYS A 94 10.11 -0.28 -6.21
CA LYS A 94 11.44 -0.27 -6.84
C LYS A 94 12.42 0.66 -6.12
N ARG A 95 13.51 0.08 -5.63
CA ARG A 95 14.72 0.79 -5.21
C ARG A 95 15.18 1.67 -6.39
N PRO A 96 15.20 3.02 -6.29
CA PRO A 96 15.83 3.81 -7.33
C PRO A 96 17.28 3.35 -7.44
N ALA A 97 17.72 3.09 -8.67
CA ALA A 97 19.09 2.72 -8.97
C ALA A 97 20.01 3.72 -8.27
N ALA A 98 20.92 3.21 -7.45
CA ALA A 98 21.86 4.02 -6.71
C ALA A 98 22.68 4.85 -7.71
N GLU A 99 22.44 6.17 -7.69
CA GLU A 99 23.28 7.15 -8.35
C GLU A 99 24.59 7.22 -7.57
N THR A 100 25.60 6.59 -8.15
CA THR A 100 26.99 6.57 -7.69
C THR A 100 27.56 7.97 -7.80
N LEU A 101 27.37 8.79 -6.77
CA LEU A 101 28.02 10.10 -6.68
C LEU A 101 28.46 10.37 -5.25
N PHE A 102 29.56 9.76 -4.81
CA PHE A 102 30.47 10.36 -3.83
C PHE A 102 31.79 9.58 -3.79
N GLY A 103 32.87 10.26 -4.18
CA GLY A 103 34.24 9.74 -4.08
C GLY A 103 34.65 9.56 -2.62
N GLN A 104 35.04 8.34 -2.27
CA GLN A 104 35.81 8.04 -1.06
C GLN A 104 37.27 7.79 -1.45
N PRO A 105 38.25 8.35 -0.72
CA PRO A 105 39.66 8.03 -0.93
C PRO A 105 39.95 6.57 -0.49
N PRO A 106 40.93 5.92 -1.14
CA PRO A 106 41.24 4.50 -0.93
C PRO A 106 41.88 4.28 0.44
N LEU A 107 41.15 3.63 1.36
CA LEU A 107 41.73 3.07 2.57
C LEU A 107 42.29 1.68 2.28
N LYS A 108 43.52 1.49 2.75
CA LYS A 108 44.39 0.35 2.45
C LYS A 108 43.76 -0.97 2.92
N GLN A 109 43.87 -1.91 1.98
CA GLN A 109 43.56 -3.32 1.99
C GLN A 109 44.24 -4.03 3.19
N GLY A 110 43.45 -4.26 4.25
CA GLY A 110 43.82 -5.11 5.38
C GLY A 110 43.29 -6.52 5.17
N ASN A 111 44.22 -7.47 5.09
CA ASN A 111 44.03 -8.89 4.86
C ASN A 111 43.29 -9.56 6.04
N PHE A 112 41.96 -9.52 6.07
CA PHE A 112 41.12 -10.34 6.96
C PHE A 112 40.57 -11.54 6.17
N GLY A 113 41.48 -12.44 5.81
CA GLY A 113 41.15 -13.76 5.31
C GLY A 113 41.03 -14.75 6.46
N GLN A 114 40.07 -15.67 6.32
CA GLN A 114 39.92 -16.96 6.98
C GLN A 114 38.92 -17.08 8.13
N ALA A 115 38.06 -18.10 7.93
CA ALA A 115 37.22 -18.79 8.90
C ALA A 115 35.84 -18.19 9.23
N LEU A 116 35.01 -17.96 8.19
CA LEU A 116 33.59 -18.24 8.33
C LEU A 116 33.31 -19.56 7.61
N ALA A 117 33.41 -20.66 8.36
CA ALA A 117 33.01 -21.98 7.88
C ALA A 117 31.54 -21.91 7.44
N GLU A 118 31.32 -22.16 6.14
CA GLU A 118 30.01 -22.32 5.54
C GLU A 118 29.19 -23.30 6.38
N GLN A 119 28.06 -22.84 6.92
CA GLN A 119 27.07 -23.73 7.53
C GLN A 119 26.17 -24.29 6.41
N PRO A 120 26.31 -25.56 6.01
CA PRO A 120 25.52 -26.18 4.93
C PRO A 120 24.01 -26.35 5.22
N GLY A 121 23.45 -25.68 6.24
CA GLY A 121 22.05 -25.85 6.66
C GLY A 121 21.09 -24.71 6.33
N ARG A 122 21.56 -23.52 5.92
CA ARG A 122 20.68 -22.33 5.78
C ARG A 122 20.04 -22.13 4.40
N GLN A 123 20.49 -22.83 3.36
CA GLN A 123 19.92 -22.65 2.02
C GLN A 123 18.56 -23.37 1.81
N ALA A 124 18.22 -24.38 2.62
CA ALA A 124 16.99 -25.15 2.43
C ALA A 124 15.70 -24.48 2.97
N GLN A 125 15.81 -23.43 3.81
CA GLN A 125 14.63 -22.80 4.44
C GLN A 125 14.06 -21.58 3.69
N ARG A 126 14.79 -21.04 2.70
CA ARG A 126 14.29 -19.90 1.90
C ARG A 126 13.06 -20.18 1.02
N PRO A 127 12.92 -21.32 0.31
CA PRO A 127 11.85 -21.48 -0.67
C PRO A 127 10.44 -21.53 -0.06
N GLN A 128 10.30 -21.98 1.20
CA GLN A 128 8.97 -22.07 1.82
C GLN A 128 8.33 -20.71 2.11
N VAL A 129 9.13 -19.70 2.49
CA VAL A 129 8.61 -18.37 2.83
C VAL A 129 8.11 -17.64 1.58
N ASP A 130 8.81 -17.82 0.45
CA ASP A 130 8.43 -17.19 -0.81
C ASP A 130 7.09 -17.76 -1.34
N ASP A 131 6.85 -19.05 -1.18
CA ASP A 131 5.59 -19.71 -1.56
C ASP A 131 4.39 -19.21 -0.75
N GLU A 132 4.55 -19.02 0.57
CA GLU A 132 3.49 -18.50 1.45
C GLU A 132 3.12 -17.05 1.07
N ILE A 133 4.13 -16.23 0.82
CA ILE A 133 3.93 -14.84 0.37
C ILE A 133 3.22 -14.80 -0.99
N ALA A 134 3.59 -15.68 -1.92
CA ALA A 134 2.94 -15.79 -3.23
C ALA A 134 1.47 -16.21 -3.11
N GLN A 135 1.16 -17.19 -2.27
CA GLN A 135 -0.22 -17.59 -1.99
C GLN A 135 -1.05 -16.46 -1.41
N LEU A 136 -0.48 -15.67 -0.48
CA LEU A 136 -1.16 -14.53 0.11
C LEU A 136 -1.51 -13.45 -0.94
N VAL A 137 -0.60 -13.16 -1.88
CA VAL A 137 -0.86 -12.21 -2.98
C VAL A 137 -1.98 -12.72 -3.87
N LEU A 138 -1.92 -13.99 -4.28
CA LEU A 138 -2.94 -14.58 -5.14
C LEU A 138 -4.31 -14.58 -4.47
N ALA A 139 -4.38 -14.91 -3.18
CA ALA A 139 -5.62 -14.86 -2.41
C ALA A 139 -6.18 -13.43 -2.31
N HIS A 140 -5.31 -12.43 -2.16
CA HIS A 140 -5.73 -11.03 -2.13
C HIS A 140 -6.26 -10.55 -3.49
N LEU A 141 -5.59 -10.91 -4.59
CA LEU A 141 -6.05 -10.59 -5.95
C LEU A 141 -7.38 -11.31 -6.29
N ASP A 142 -7.55 -12.56 -5.86
CA ASP A 142 -8.81 -13.31 -6.04
C ASP A 142 -10.00 -12.63 -5.33
N ASP A 143 -9.78 -11.91 -4.23
CA ASP A 143 -10.82 -11.15 -3.53
C ASP A 143 -11.05 -9.76 -4.15
N LEU A 144 -9.98 -9.08 -4.59
CA LEU A 144 -10.07 -7.74 -5.17
C LEU A 144 -10.68 -7.74 -6.58
N VAL A 145 -10.33 -8.69 -7.44
CA VAL A 145 -10.77 -8.70 -8.84
C VAL A 145 -12.31 -8.74 -8.93
N PRO A 146 -13.03 -9.70 -8.31
CA PRO A 146 -14.51 -9.75 -8.35
C PRO A 146 -15.19 -8.47 -7.86
N LYS A 147 -14.62 -7.80 -6.85
CA LYS A 147 -15.14 -6.54 -6.32
C LYS A 147 -15.04 -5.42 -7.36
N ALA A 148 -13.90 -5.33 -8.05
CA ALA A 148 -13.70 -4.40 -9.15
C ALA A 148 -14.67 -4.67 -10.32
N GLU A 149 -14.90 -5.94 -10.69
CA GLU A 149 -15.85 -6.29 -11.77
C GLU A 149 -17.29 -5.88 -11.39
N ALA A 150 -17.71 -6.17 -10.16
CA ALA A 150 -19.04 -5.81 -9.67
C ALA A 150 -19.25 -4.29 -9.64
N SER A 151 -18.21 -3.55 -9.25
CA SER A 151 -18.21 -2.09 -9.22
C SER A 151 -18.27 -1.49 -10.64
N CYS A 152 -17.47 -2.02 -11.58
CA CYS A 152 -17.52 -1.64 -13.00
C CYS A 152 -18.90 -1.91 -13.61
N ALA A 153 -19.51 -3.07 -13.32
CA ALA A 153 -20.87 -3.38 -13.76
C ALA A 153 -21.92 -2.43 -13.18
N ASN A 154 -21.75 -1.98 -11.92
CA ASN A 154 -22.60 -0.96 -11.31
C ASN A 154 -22.43 0.39 -12.02
N LEU A 155 -21.19 0.84 -12.24
CA LEU A 155 -20.85 2.05 -12.97
C LEU A 155 -21.52 2.05 -14.36
N GLN A 156 -21.41 0.95 -15.09
CA GLN A 156 -22.00 0.78 -16.42
C GLN A 156 -23.53 0.88 -16.39
N LYS A 157 -24.19 0.26 -15.40
CA LYS A 157 -25.64 0.39 -15.21
C LYS A 157 -26.04 1.84 -14.96
N ARG A 158 -25.31 2.56 -14.11
CA ARG A 158 -25.59 3.97 -13.80
C ARG A 158 -25.40 4.89 -15.01
N VAL A 159 -24.34 4.69 -15.79
CA VAL A 159 -24.12 5.43 -17.04
C VAL A 159 -25.22 5.13 -18.06
N THR A 160 -25.63 3.88 -18.20
CA THR A 160 -26.73 3.50 -19.11
C THR A 160 -28.07 4.14 -18.69
N LEU A 161 -28.34 4.22 -17.39
CA LEU A 161 -29.50 4.96 -16.87
C LEU A 161 -29.40 6.46 -17.19
N LEU A 162 -28.20 7.03 -17.10
CA LEU A 162 -27.92 8.44 -17.45
C LEU A 162 -28.18 8.77 -18.91
N GLU A 163 -27.70 7.91 -19.80
CA GLU A 163 -27.92 8.07 -21.24
C GLU A 163 -29.39 7.94 -21.65
N GLY A 164 -30.17 7.14 -20.92
CA GLY A 164 -31.61 6.99 -21.15
C GLY A 164 -32.44 8.26 -20.88
N GLY A 165 -31.83 9.34 -20.38
CA GLY A 165 -32.48 10.65 -20.27
C GLY A 165 -33.59 10.74 -19.23
N ARG A 166 -33.74 9.74 -18.34
CA ARG A 166 -34.80 9.68 -17.31
C ARG A 166 -34.46 10.45 -16.03
N PHE A 167 -33.98 11.68 -16.13
CA PHE A 167 -33.72 12.54 -14.96
C PHE A 167 -34.87 13.50 -14.74
N LEU A 168 -35.28 13.62 -13.48
CA LEU A 168 -36.37 14.50 -13.07
C LEU A 168 -35.90 15.95 -12.82
N GLY A 169 -34.59 16.23 -12.83
CA GLY A 169 -34.05 17.58 -12.68
C GLY A 169 -32.53 17.71 -12.85
N ASP A 170 -32.07 18.96 -12.96
CA ASP A 170 -30.65 19.34 -13.08
C ASP A 170 -29.84 18.89 -11.83
N ASP A 171 -30.42 18.97 -10.62
CA ASP A 171 -29.76 18.55 -9.37
C ASP A 171 -29.49 17.04 -9.30
N ASP A 172 -30.45 16.22 -9.74
CA ASP A 172 -30.31 14.77 -9.76
C ASP A 172 -29.22 14.33 -10.75
N LEU A 173 -29.13 15.02 -11.89
CA LEU A 173 -28.06 14.80 -12.86
C LEU A 173 -26.70 15.13 -12.25
N ILE A 174 -26.55 16.29 -11.60
CA ILE A 174 -25.29 16.71 -10.95
C ILE A 174 -24.86 15.70 -9.89
N ARG A 175 -25.77 15.29 -8.99
CA ARG A 175 -25.47 14.29 -7.94
C ARG A 175 -25.10 12.94 -8.53
N SER A 176 -25.81 12.51 -9.58
CA SER A 176 -25.56 11.23 -10.23
C SER A 176 -24.19 11.19 -10.91
N VAL A 177 -23.82 12.26 -11.63
CA VAL A 177 -22.52 12.41 -12.27
C VAL A 177 -21.42 12.42 -11.22
N GLN A 178 -21.55 13.21 -10.15
CA GLN A 178 -20.54 13.25 -9.09
C GLN A 178 -20.31 11.87 -8.44
N ALA A 179 -21.38 11.16 -8.12
CA ALA A 179 -21.26 9.82 -7.56
C ALA A 179 -20.73 8.76 -8.54
N ILE A 180 -20.70 9.01 -9.86
CA ILE A 180 -20.00 8.15 -10.84
C ILE A 180 -18.52 8.52 -10.89
N ASP A 181 -18.19 9.80 -10.82
CA ASP A 181 -16.80 10.28 -10.77
C ASP A 181 -16.07 9.73 -9.54
N ASP A 182 -16.71 9.73 -8.36
CA ASP A 182 -16.13 9.19 -7.13
C ASP A 182 -15.90 7.67 -7.19
N LEU A 183 -16.87 6.92 -7.72
CA LEU A 183 -16.69 5.47 -7.96
C LEU A 183 -15.58 5.21 -8.97
N GLY A 184 -15.51 6.02 -10.03
CA GLY A 184 -14.48 5.93 -11.04
C GLY A 184 -13.07 6.10 -10.47
N LYS A 185 -12.87 7.08 -9.57
CA LYS A 185 -11.60 7.27 -8.85
C LYS A 185 -11.27 6.10 -7.94
N GLN A 186 -12.26 5.56 -7.24
CA GLN A 186 -12.08 4.40 -6.38
C GLN A 186 -11.60 3.18 -7.17
N GLU A 187 -12.21 2.90 -8.33
CA GLU A 187 -11.80 1.82 -9.22
C GLU A 187 -10.40 2.03 -9.79
N GLN A 188 -10.08 3.26 -10.19
CA GLN A 188 -8.75 3.58 -10.71
C GLN A 188 -7.66 3.41 -9.63
N ALA A 189 -7.97 3.71 -8.36
CA ALA A 189 -7.09 3.45 -7.23
C ALA A 189 -6.92 1.94 -6.96
N ALA A 190 -8.00 1.16 -7.01
CA ALA A 190 -7.95 -0.30 -6.85
C ALA A 190 -7.14 -0.97 -7.97
N GLN A 191 -7.33 -0.53 -9.23
CA GLN A 191 -6.56 -1.01 -10.36
C GLN A 191 -5.06 -0.71 -10.21
N LYS A 192 -4.72 0.50 -9.74
CA LYS A 192 -3.34 0.87 -9.46
C LYS A 192 -2.74 0.00 -8.35
N ALA A 193 -3.48 -0.26 -7.28
CA ALA A 193 -3.04 -1.15 -6.21
C ALA A 193 -2.76 -2.57 -6.73
N CYS A 194 -3.59 -3.10 -7.64
CA CYS A 194 -3.33 -4.38 -8.29
C CYS A 194 -2.04 -4.34 -9.14
N ALA A 195 -1.83 -3.27 -9.91
CA ALA A 195 -0.65 -3.12 -10.75
C ALA A 195 0.66 -2.99 -9.93
N ASP A 196 0.60 -2.37 -8.75
CA ASP A 196 1.76 -2.17 -7.87
C ASP A 196 2.20 -3.46 -7.14
N LEU A 197 1.33 -4.47 -7.03
CA LEU A 197 1.64 -5.75 -6.36
C LEU A 197 2.46 -6.73 -7.21
N VAL A 198 2.49 -6.52 -8.53
CA VAL A 198 3.07 -7.45 -9.52
C VAL A 198 4.59 -7.35 -9.69
N PRO A 199 5.22 -6.15 -9.71
CA PRO A 199 6.63 -6.05 -10.08
C PRO A 199 7.54 -6.78 -9.08
N GLY A 200 8.35 -7.71 -9.60
CA GLY A 200 9.46 -8.32 -8.87
C GLY A 200 9.13 -9.62 -8.11
N ARG A 201 7.90 -10.13 -8.17
CA ARG A 201 7.49 -11.37 -7.49
C ARG A 201 7.39 -12.60 -8.40
N GLU A 202 7.42 -12.43 -9.72
CA GLU A 202 7.29 -13.55 -10.67
C GLU A 202 8.40 -14.59 -10.52
N GLN A 203 9.64 -14.18 -10.21
CA GLN A 203 10.78 -15.10 -10.21
C GLN A 203 10.72 -16.16 -9.10
N SER A 204 10.02 -15.88 -8.00
CA SER A 204 9.94 -16.80 -6.85
C SER A 204 8.67 -17.66 -6.82
N MET A 205 7.75 -17.46 -7.76
CA MET A 205 6.48 -18.21 -7.80
C MET A 205 6.64 -19.53 -8.56
N SER A 206 5.97 -20.58 -8.07
CA SER A 206 5.79 -21.83 -8.81
C SER A 206 5.05 -21.60 -10.13
N GLU A 207 5.23 -22.50 -11.10
CA GLU A 207 4.61 -22.39 -12.43
C GLU A 207 3.08 -22.25 -12.36
N ALA A 208 2.41 -23.06 -11.54
CA ALA A 208 0.96 -22.98 -11.34
C ALA A 208 0.51 -21.63 -10.73
N GLN A 209 1.30 -21.06 -9.83
CA GLN A 209 1.01 -19.74 -9.26
C GLN A 209 1.20 -18.62 -10.30
N ARG A 210 2.18 -18.75 -11.19
CA ARG A 210 2.40 -17.79 -12.30
C ARG A 210 1.24 -17.83 -13.29
N GLU A 211 0.80 -19.02 -13.69
CA GLU A 211 -0.35 -19.18 -14.59
C GLU A 211 -1.61 -18.53 -13.98
N LYS A 212 -1.86 -18.76 -12.69
CA LYS A 212 -2.98 -18.12 -11.98
C LYS A 212 -2.83 -16.60 -11.91
N LEU A 213 -1.63 -16.08 -11.64
CA LEU A 213 -1.36 -14.65 -11.63
C LEU A 213 -1.62 -14.03 -13.01
N ASP A 214 -1.16 -14.66 -14.08
CA ASP A 214 -1.36 -14.19 -15.45
C ASP A 214 -2.86 -14.12 -15.82
N ALA A 215 -3.62 -15.15 -15.45
CA ALA A 215 -5.08 -15.16 -15.63
C ALA A 215 -5.77 -14.00 -14.89
N LEU A 216 -5.34 -13.69 -13.66
CA LEU A 216 -5.86 -12.56 -12.88
C LEU A 216 -5.46 -11.21 -13.52
N LEU A 217 -4.23 -11.08 -14.00
CA LEU A 217 -3.76 -9.87 -14.66
C LEU A 217 -4.47 -9.60 -15.98
N HIS A 218 -4.73 -10.64 -16.76
CA HIS A 218 -5.53 -10.53 -17.97
C HIS A 218 -6.95 -10.03 -17.65
N ARG A 219 -7.58 -10.51 -16.57
CA ARG A 219 -8.88 -9.99 -16.11
C ARG A 219 -8.79 -8.51 -15.73
N VAL A 220 -7.80 -8.11 -14.92
CA VAL A 220 -7.59 -6.70 -14.55
C VAL A 220 -7.40 -5.80 -15.77
N ALA A 221 -6.65 -6.26 -16.78
CA ALA A 221 -6.44 -5.52 -18.02
C ALA A 221 -7.73 -5.40 -18.87
N SER A 222 -8.57 -6.44 -18.88
CA SER A 222 -9.91 -6.38 -19.48
C SER A 222 -10.77 -5.32 -18.80
N HIS A 223 -10.82 -5.33 -17.46
CA HIS A 223 -11.58 -4.35 -16.68
C HIS A 223 -11.10 -2.92 -16.89
N ALA A 224 -9.79 -2.71 -16.99
CA ALA A 224 -9.21 -1.41 -17.31
C ALA A 224 -9.75 -0.86 -18.65
N SER A 225 -9.90 -1.74 -19.64
CA SER A 225 -10.42 -1.39 -20.96
C SER A 225 -11.90 -1.05 -20.90
N ASP A 226 -12.68 -1.79 -20.11
CA ASP A 226 -14.11 -1.52 -19.90
C ASP A 226 -14.34 -0.19 -19.17
N LEU A 227 -13.57 0.08 -18.10
CA LEU A 227 -13.59 1.37 -17.41
C LEU A 227 -13.30 2.51 -18.38
N LYS A 228 -12.27 2.38 -19.23
CA LYS A 228 -11.94 3.39 -20.24
C LYS A 228 -13.11 3.65 -21.20
N ARG A 229 -13.81 2.60 -21.65
CA ARG A 229 -15.02 2.73 -22.49
C ARG A 229 -16.16 3.43 -21.75
N ILE A 230 -16.36 3.13 -20.46
CA ILE A 230 -17.38 3.80 -19.66
C ILE A 230 -17.06 5.29 -19.49
N PHE A 231 -15.81 5.64 -19.19
CA PHE A 231 -15.40 7.05 -19.07
C PHE A 231 -15.53 7.84 -20.37
N GLN A 232 -15.25 7.21 -21.52
CA GLN A 232 -15.47 7.83 -22.83
C GLN A 232 -16.95 8.21 -23.04
N ARG A 233 -17.88 7.37 -22.59
CA ARG A 233 -19.33 7.65 -22.64
C ARG A 233 -19.78 8.65 -21.59
N PHE A 234 -19.08 8.71 -20.46
CA PHE A 234 -19.39 9.60 -19.34
C PHE A 234 -19.03 11.06 -19.61
N GLY A 235 -18.02 11.34 -20.44
CA GLY A 235 -17.55 12.71 -20.72
C GLY A 235 -18.67 13.70 -21.12
N PRO A 236 -19.52 13.40 -22.12
CA PRO A 236 -20.64 14.26 -22.48
C PRO A 236 -21.66 14.49 -21.35
N LEU A 237 -21.89 13.48 -20.49
CA LEU A 237 -22.78 13.61 -19.32
C LEU A 237 -22.20 14.55 -18.27
N GLN A 238 -20.88 14.48 -18.05
CA GLN A 238 -20.16 15.37 -17.16
C GLN A 238 -20.24 16.82 -17.64
N GLN A 239 -20.08 17.06 -18.95
CA GLN A 239 -20.25 18.39 -19.53
C GLN A 239 -21.68 18.93 -19.30
N ARG A 240 -22.71 18.11 -19.56
CA ARG A 240 -24.12 18.50 -19.32
C ARG A 240 -24.40 18.84 -17.86
N ALA A 241 -23.83 18.07 -16.93
CA ALA A 241 -23.95 18.35 -15.49
C ALA A 241 -23.24 19.65 -15.11
N GLN A 242 -22.09 19.95 -15.70
CA GLN A 242 -21.39 21.21 -15.48
C GLN A 242 -22.23 22.41 -15.98
N GLU A 243 -22.80 22.31 -17.18
CA GLU A 243 -23.71 23.34 -17.70
C GLU A 243 -24.96 23.53 -16.81
N ALA A 244 -25.52 22.44 -16.28
CA ALA A 244 -26.63 22.47 -15.33
C ALA A 244 -26.25 23.18 -14.02
N ARG A 245 -25.04 22.93 -13.52
CA ARG A 245 -24.50 23.60 -12.33
C ARG A 245 -24.31 25.10 -12.57
N ASP A 246 -23.78 25.48 -13.72
CA ASP A 246 -23.57 26.88 -14.09
C ASP A 246 -24.91 27.62 -14.23
N ARG A 247 -25.94 26.98 -14.84
CA ARG A 247 -27.30 27.53 -14.90
C ARG A 247 -27.90 27.74 -13.52
N SER A 248 -27.69 26.80 -12.60
CA SER A 248 -28.21 26.88 -11.23
C SER A 248 -27.56 28.03 -10.46
N THR A 249 -26.23 28.16 -10.57
CA THR A 249 -25.47 29.28 -9.97
C THR A 249 -25.95 30.64 -10.50
N ARG A 250 -26.23 30.77 -11.81
CA ARG A 250 -26.74 32.03 -12.38
C ARG A 250 -28.13 32.42 -11.87
N LYS A 251 -29.00 31.43 -11.61
CA LYS A 251 -30.34 31.67 -11.05
C LYS A 251 -30.29 32.17 -9.61
N GLU A 252 -29.29 31.75 -8.83
CA GLU A 252 -29.11 32.19 -7.45
C GLU A 252 -28.61 33.63 -7.36
N VAL A 253 -27.68 34.04 -8.24
CA VAL A 253 -27.12 35.41 -8.24
C VAL A 253 -28.13 36.46 -8.69
N GLY A 254 -29.14 36.07 -9.49
CA GLY A 254 -30.17 36.98 -9.99
C GLY A 254 -31.37 37.19 -9.07
N ARG A 255 -31.38 36.58 -7.87
CA ARG A 255 -32.39 36.78 -6.82
C ARG A 255 -31.89 37.71 -5.74
#